data_AF-A0A7X6HEI6-F1
#
_entry.id   AF-A0A7X6HEI6-F1
#
_cell.length_a   1.000
_cell.length_b   1.000
_cell.length_c   1.000
_cell.angle_alpha   90.00
_cell.angle_beta   90.00
_cell.angle_gamma   90.00
#
_symmetry.space_group_name_H-M   'P 1'
#
loop_
_entity.id
_entity.type
_entity.pdbx_description
1 polymer ?
#
loop_
_entity_poly.entity_id
_entity_poly.type
_entity_poly.pdbx_seq_one_letter_code
_entity_poly.pdbx_strand_id
1 'polypeptide(L)' 'MRRREARVYDDQADALTVLARRLNNGRRLPGGKTTGERITDNTLLRLAIDLLLTRADELEGTTEEELAASLGLEPRTPGT' A
#
# COMPACT_ATOMS: atom_id res chain seq x y z
N MET A 1 -11.93 13.61 -3.05
CA MET A 1 -10.74 13.21 -2.27
C MET A 1 -10.03 14.46 -1.80
N ARG A 2 -9.42 14.44 -0.61
CA ARG A 2 -8.54 15.54 -0.14
C ARG A 2 -7.08 15.15 -0.34
N ARG A 3 -6.22 16.10 -0.71
CA ARG A 3 -4.78 15.86 -0.76
C ARG A 3 -4.23 15.78 0.66
N ARG A 4 -3.55 14.69 0.97
CA ARG A 4 -2.75 14.51 2.18
C ARG A 4 -1.37 14.08 1.74
N GLU A 5 -0.33 14.68 2.31
CA GLU A 5 1.04 14.24 2.07
C GLU A 5 1.32 13.01 2.95
N ALA A 6 1.76 11.93 2.32
CA ALA A 6 2.22 10.72 2.98
C ALA A 6 3.65 10.48 2.51
N ARG A 7 4.55 10.22 3.47
CA ARG A 7 5.90 9.76 3.19
C ARG A 7 5.88 8.24 3.27
N VAL A 8 6.48 7.60 2.27
CA VAL A 8 6.68 6.15 2.21
C VAL A 8 8.16 5.88 2.03
N TYR A 9 8.61 4.70 2.43
CA TYR A 9 9.98 4.26 2.13
C TYR A 9 10.15 4.01 0.63
N ASP A 10 11.37 4.17 0.11
CA ASP A 10 11.65 4.03 -1.32
C ASP A 10 11.29 2.63 -1.83
N ASP A 11 11.59 1.59 -1.05
CA ASP A 11 11.26 0.21 -1.40
C ASP A 11 9.74 -0.07 -1.36
N GLN A 12 8.97 0.63 -0.51
CA GLN A 12 7.51 0.61 -0.56
C GLN A 12 6.99 1.28 -1.83
N ALA A 13 7.55 2.42 -2.23
CA ALA A 13 7.16 3.11 -3.46
C ALA A 13 7.40 2.21 -4.68
N ASP A 14 8.57 1.60 -4.76
CA ASP A 14 8.92 0.66 -5.83
C ASP A 14 8.00 -0.56 -5.85
N ALA A 15 7.76 -1.17 -4.69
CA ALA A 15 6.87 -2.33 -4.56
C ALA A 15 5.43 -1.99 -4.97
N LEU A 16 4.92 -0.82 -4.59
CA LEU A 16 3.60 -0.34 -5.00
C LEU A 16 3.52 -0.14 -6.52
N THR A 17 4.52 0.49 -7.12
CA THR A 17 4.60 0.67 -8.58
C THR A 17 4.61 -0.67 -9.32
N VAL A 18 5.39 -1.65 -8.85
CA VAL A 18 5.43 -3.00 -9.43
C VAL A 18 4.08 -3.70 -9.29
N LEU A 19 3.46 -3.64 -8.11
CA LEU A 19 2.15 -4.23 -7.85
C LEU A 19 1.07 -3.61 -8.74
N ALA A 20 1.02 -2.29 -8.85
CA ALA A 20 0.08 -1.59 -9.71
C ALA A 20 0.26 -1.99 -11.18
N ARG A 21 1.50 -2.08 -11.68
CA ARG A 21 1.79 -2.55 -13.05
C ARG A 21 1.29 -3.98 -13.27
N ARG A 22 1.58 -4.90 -12.34
CA ARG A 22 1.12 -6.29 -12.41
C ARG A 22 -0.40 -6.39 -12.49
N LEU A 23 -1.11 -5.67 -11.62
CA LEU A 23 -2.58 -5.68 -11.58
C LEU A 23 -3.20 -5.07 -12.85
N ASN A 24 -2.65 -3.98 -13.37
CA ASN A 24 -3.13 -3.40 -14.63
C ASN A 24 -2.85 -4.31 -15.83
N ASN A 25 -1.71 -4.99 -15.86
CA ASN A 25 -1.37 -5.93 -16.93
C ASN A 25 -2.33 -7.13 -16.96
N GLY A 26 -2.73 -7.65 -15.80
CA GLY A 26 -3.71 -8.73 -15.69
C GLY A 26 -5.13 -8.35 -16.14
N ARG A 27 -5.39 -7.06 -16.41
CA ARG A 27 -6.68 -6.52 -16.87
C ARG A 27 -6.67 -6.13 -18.35
N ARG A 28 -5.59 -6.44 -19.09
CA ARG A 28 -5.48 -6.15 -20.51
C ARG A 28 -6.34 -7.12 -21.32
N LEU A 29 -7.13 -6.57 -22.22
CA LEU A 29 -7.94 -7.26 -23.21
C LEU A 29 -7.20 -7.35 -24.55
N PRO A 30 -7.65 -8.24 -25.46
CA PRO A 30 -7.22 -8.21 -26.86
C PRO A 30 -7.37 -6.83 -27.48
N GLY A 31 -6.39 -6.41 -28.30
CA GLY A 31 -6.39 -5.09 -28.92
C GLY A 31 -5.92 -3.94 -28.02
N GLY A 32 -5.30 -4.25 -26.87
CA GLY A 32 -4.60 -3.25 -26.03
C GLY A 32 -5.52 -2.43 -25.12
N LYS A 33 -6.81 -2.76 -25.02
CA LYS A 33 -7.75 -2.12 -24.09
C LYS A 33 -7.54 -2.66 -22.67
N THR A 34 -7.84 -1.85 -21.65
CA THR A 34 -7.81 -2.27 -20.24
C THR A 34 -9.23 -2.22 -19.68
N THR A 35 -9.63 -3.23 -18.89
CA THR A 35 -10.93 -3.19 -18.19
C THR A 35 -10.87 -2.31 -16.95
N GLY A 36 -11.83 -1.39 -16.83
CA GLY A 36 -12.03 -0.56 -15.63
C GLY A 36 -11.02 0.57 -15.47
N GLU A 37 -11.07 1.23 -14.32
CA GLU A 37 -10.16 2.32 -13.97
C GLU A 37 -8.73 1.81 -13.76
N ARG A 38 -7.75 2.63 -14.15
CA ARG A 38 -6.33 2.37 -13.92
C ARG A 38 -6.06 2.31 -12.41
N ILE A 39 -5.42 1.23 -11.97
CA ILE A 39 -4.88 1.17 -10.61
C ILE A 39 -3.58 1.96 -10.55
N THR A 40 -3.47 2.82 -9.56
CA THR A 40 -2.27 3.61 -9.25
C THR A 40 -1.78 3.31 -7.85
N ASP A 41 -0.57 3.76 -7.52
CA ASP A 41 -0.02 3.68 -6.17
C ASP A 41 -0.96 4.34 -5.15
N ASN A 42 -1.56 5.49 -5.51
CA ASN A 42 -2.59 6.15 -4.71
C ASN A 42 -3.86 5.31 -4.51
N THR A 43 -4.18 4.40 -5.43
CA THR A 43 -5.31 3.47 -5.26
C THR A 43 -4.95 2.40 -4.23
N LEU A 44 -3.72 1.89 -4.28
CA LEU A 44 -3.23 0.90 -3.35
C LEU A 44 -3.02 1.48 -1.94
N LEU A 45 -2.52 2.71 -1.82
CA LEU A 45 -2.38 3.41 -0.54
C LEU A 45 -3.74 3.63 0.13
N ARG A 46 -4.77 4.02 -0.63
CA ARG A 46 -6.13 4.14 -0.09
C ARG A 46 -6.64 2.80 0.44
N LEU A 47 -6.44 1.71 -0.31
CA LEU A 47 -6.83 0.38 0.14
C LEU A 47 -6.04 -0.09 1.38
N ALA A 48 -4.73 0.22 1.46
CA ALA A 48 -3.91 -0.08 2.62
C ALA A 48 -4.38 0.67 3.87
N ILE A 49 -4.80 1.94 3.72
CA ILE A 49 -5.41 2.72 4.80
C ILE A 49 -6.72 2.08 5.24
N ASP A 50 -7.62 1.73 4.31
CA ASP A 50 -8.89 1.09 4.65
C ASP A 50 -8.63 -0.25 5.37
N LEU A 51 -7.68 -1.05 4.89
CA LEU A 51 -7.27 -2.31 5.52
C LEU A 51 -6.74 -2.08 6.94
N LEU A 52 -5.86 -1.09 7.16
CA LEU A 52 -5.36 -0.74 8.48
C LEU A 52 -6.51 -0.38 9.43
N LEU A 53 -7.47 0.41 8.96
CA LEU A 53 -8.61 0.84 9.76
C LEU A 53 -9.54 -0.33 10.15
N THR A 54 -9.59 -1.42 9.38
CA THR A 54 -10.32 -2.63 9.80
C THR A 54 -9.71 -3.35 11.00
N ARG A 55 -8.44 -3.07 11.31
CA ARG A 55 -7.67 -3.69 12.40
C ARG A 55 -7.21 -2.66 13.42
N ALA A 56 -7.88 -1.51 13.51
CA ALA A 56 -7.47 -0.40 14.36
C ALA A 56 -7.42 -0.78 15.85
N ASP A 57 -8.33 -1.65 16.31
CA ASP A 57 -8.40 -2.10 17.70
C ASP A 57 -7.27 -3.08 18.07
N GLU A 58 -6.53 -3.59 17.08
CA GLU A 58 -5.35 -4.45 17.30
C GLU A 58 -4.05 -3.65 17.45
N LEU A 59 -4.08 -2.33 17.20
CA LEU A 59 -2.90 -1.48 17.26
C LEU A 59 -2.49 -1.21 18.71
N GLU A 60 -1.31 -1.69 19.08
CA GLU A 60 -0.72 -1.49 20.40
C GLU A 60 0.71 -0.95 20.25
N GLY A 61 1.07 0.06 21.06
CA GLY A 61 2.41 0.65 21.08
C GLY A 61 2.45 2.14 20.76
N THR A 62 3.66 2.69 20.76
CA THR A 62 3.96 4.12 20.57
C THR A 62 4.98 4.40 19.46
N THR A 63 5.65 3.37 18.95
CA THR A 63 6.56 3.47 17.80
C THR A 63 6.00 2.74 16.58
N GLU A 64 6.49 3.06 15.38
CA GLU A 64 6.09 2.33 14.16
C GLU A 64 6.45 0.84 14.24
N GLU A 65 7.55 0.51 14.90
CA GLU A 65 8.01 -0.87 15.09
C GLU A 65 7.06 -1.67 15.99
N GLU A 66 6.62 -1.09 17.11
CA GLU A 66 5.65 -1.69 18.03
C GLU A 66 4.30 -1.86 17.34
N LEU A 67 3.83 -0.83 16.63
CA LEU A 67 2.57 -0.88 15.88
C LEU A 67 2.62 -1.95 14.78
N ALA A 68 3.72 -2.06 14.04
CA ALA A 68 3.92 -3.12 13.05
C ALA A 68 3.88 -4.52 13.70
N ALA A 69 4.60 -4.69 14.81
CA ALA A 69 4.64 -5.95 15.55
C ALA A 69 3.25 -6.35 16.09
N SER A 70 2.44 -5.39 16.57
CA SER A 70 1.07 -5.66 17.06
C SER A 70 0.15 -6.25 15.97
N LEU A 71 0.37 -5.88 14.70
CA LEU A 71 -0.35 -6.43 13.55
C LEU A 71 0.27 -7.73 12.99
N GLY A 72 1.35 -8.22 13.60
CA GLY A 72 2.13 -9.37 13.13
C GLY A 72 2.97 -9.09 11.89
N LEU A 73 3.29 -7.82 11.62
CA LEU A 73 4.19 -7.41 10.54
C LEU A 73 5.63 -7.42 11.03
N GLU A 74 6.56 -7.72 10.13
CA GLU A 74 7.98 -7.55 10.41
C GLU A 74 8.30 -6.04 10.51
N PRO A 75 8.78 -5.55 11.67
CA PRO A 75 9.12 -4.14 11.83
C PRO A 75 10.17 -3.70 10.81
N ARG A 76 9.99 -2.53 10.22
CA ARG A 76 11.03 -1.95 9.37
C ARG A 76 12.13 -1.40 10.27
N THR A 77 13.31 -1.99 10.23
CA THR A 77 14.47 -1.43 10.92
C THR A 77 14.91 -0.15 10.21
N PRO A 78 14.90 1.03 10.87
CA PRO A 78 15.42 2.24 10.26
C PRO A 78 16.95 2.14 10.23
N GLY A 79 17.51 1.88 9.04
CA GLY A 79 18.95 1.95 8.80
C GLY A 79 19.56 0.62 8.39
N THR A 80 19.79 0.48 7.08
CA THR A 80 21.04 -0.05 6.54
C THR A 80 21.40 0.78 5.31
#